data_AF-A0A8J1XZE9-F1
#
_entry.id   AF-A0A8J1XZE9-F1
#
_cell.length_a   1.000
_cell.length_b   1.000
_cell.length_c   1.000
_cell.angle_alpha   90.00
_cell.angle_beta   90.00
_cell.angle_gamma   90.00
#
_symmetry.space_group_name_H-M   'P 1'
#
loop_
_entity.id
_entity.type
_entity.pdbx_description
1 polymer ?
#
loop_
_entity_poly.entity_id
_entity_poly.type
_entity_poly.pdbx_seq_one_letter_code
_entity_poly.pdbx_strand_id
1 'polypeptide(L)'
;MKVLAIFACLVVGAVVVQGICKDDLHRIKVQTQWNAVYNTHRDVVGKAAFRSLFKLAPDSRALFSKFDSDDTNSPKFQAHCARVLGGLGNVISELGDAEVYTSQLGHLAAFHSNIPNLKYEYFEQLGQVLEEIFSAAIDDYDNEAWADCYTDIIQGMTAQLQ
;
A
#
# COMPACT_ATOMS: atom_id res chain seq x y z
N MET A 1 57.32 21.98 -2.76
CA MET A 1 57.26 20.55 -3.12
C MET A 1 56.57 19.80 -2.00
N LYS A 2 55.73 18.83 -2.38
CA LYS A 2 54.90 17.93 -1.55
C LYS A 2 53.60 18.57 -1.03
N VAL A 3 52.40 18.05 -1.28
CA VAL A 3 51.94 16.92 -2.11
C VAL A 3 50.40 16.97 -2.09
N LEU A 4 49.83 16.74 -3.28
CA LEU A 4 48.49 16.23 -3.60
C LEU A 4 47.21 16.94 -3.14
N ALA A 5 46.47 17.35 -4.18
CA ALA A 5 45.03 17.45 -4.26
C ALA A 5 44.31 16.24 -3.64
N ILE A 6 43.24 16.52 -2.90
CA ILE A 6 42.15 15.55 -2.71
C ILE A 6 40.94 16.08 -3.47
N PHE A 7 40.66 15.32 -4.51
CA PHE A 7 39.53 15.42 -5.42
C PHE A 7 38.20 15.38 -4.69
N ALA A 8 37.24 16.05 -5.32
CA ALA A 8 35.82 15.82 -5.20
C ALA A 8 35.45 14.33 -5.06
N CYS A 9 34.50 14.06 -4.17
CA CYS A 9 33.44 13.04 -4.28
C CYS A 9 32.89 12.82 -2.86
N LEU A 10 32.20 13.82 -2.33
CA LEU A 10 31.12 13.50 -1.39
C LEU A 10 29.99 12.99 -2.27
N VAL A 11 30.09 11.69 -2.51
CA VAL A 11 29.07 10.81 -3.07
C VAL A 11 27.74 11.26 -2.46
N VAL A 12 26.91 11.88 -3.30
CA VAL A 12 25.47 11.96 -3.05
C VAL A 12 25.07 10.54 -2.70
N GLY A 13 24.74 10.30 -1.43
CA GLY A 13 24.29 9.00 -0.97
C GLY A 13 23.21 8.54 -1.95
N ALA A 14 23.43 7.38 -2.56
CA ALA A 14 22.53 6.85 -3.57
C ALA A 14 21.12 6.83 -2.99
N VAL A 15 20.26 7.75 -3.44
CA VAL A 15 18.84 7.65 -3.20
C VAL A 15 18.37 6.56 -4.14
N VAL A 16 18.42 5.32 -3.68
CA VAL A 16 17.77 4.22 -4.37
C VAL A 16 16.27 4.39 -4.09
N VAL A 17 15.59 5.25 -4.87
CA VAL A 17 14.14 5.13 -4.99
C VAL A 17 13.93 3.96 -5.94
N GLN A 18 13.92 2.74 -5.40
CA GLN A 18 13.40 1.61 -6.16
C GLN A 18 11.96 1.41 -5.73
N GLY A 19 11.05 1.79 -6.62
CA GLY A 19 9.69 1.26 -6.60
C GLY A 19 8.75 1.92 -7.60
N ILE A 20 8.42 1.20 -8.66
CA ILE A 20 7.27 1.36 -9.59
C ILE A 20 7.07 0.01 -10.28
N CYS A 21 7.11 -1.10 -9.56
CA CYS A 21 7.10 -2.50 -9.99
C CYS A 21 8.15 -2.91 -11.04
N LYS A 22 8.55 -4.19 -10.97
CA LYS A 22 9.63 -4.84 -11.73
C LYS A 22 9.61 -4.51 -13.22
N ASP A 23 8.44 -4.56 -13.85
CA ASP A 23 8.23 -4.23 -15.26
C ASP A 23 6.79 -3.78 -15.55
N ASP A 24 6.55 -3.35 -16.79
CA ASP A 24 5.23 -2.87 -17.24
C ASP A 24 4.15 -3.96 -17.19
N LEU A 25 4.53 -5.23 -17.35
CA LEU A 25 3.56 -6.34 -17.34
C LEU A 25 2.99 -6.55 -15.94
N HIS A 26 3.84 -6.48 -14.90
CA HIS A 26 3.39 -6.53 -13.51
C HIS A 26 2.38 -5.43 -13.19
N ARG A 27 2.68 -4.19 -13.60
CA ARG A 27 1.78 -3.03 -13.41
C ARG A 27 0.43 -3.25 -14.08
N ILE A 28 0.44 -3.62 -15.35
CA ILE A 28 -0.77 -3.86 -16.15
C ILE A 28 -1.59 -4.99 -15.54
N LYS A 29 -0.94 -6.07 -15.07
CA LYS A 29 -1.61 -7.20 -14.44
C LYS A 29 -2.31 -6.78 -13.14
N VAL A 30 -1.62 -6.07 -12.25
CA VAL A 30 -2.19 -5.57 -10.99
C VAL A 30 -3.34 -4.60 -11.24
N GLN A 31 -3.19 -3.65 -12.17
CA GLN A 31 -4.26 -2.73 -12.56
C GLN A 31 -5.50 -3.47 -13.09
N THR A 32 -5.29 -4.45 -13.97
CA THR A 32 -6.37 -5.25 -14.56
C THR A 32 -7.11 -6.07 -13.50
N GLN A 33 -6.36 -6.76 -12.64
CA GLN A 33 -6.92 -7.62 -11.59
C GLN A 33 -7.61 -6.82 -10.49
N TRP A 34 -7.05 -5.67 -10.11
CA TRP A 34 -7.69 -4.73 -9.21
C TRP A 34 -9.05 -4.30 -9.75
N ASN A 35 -9.12 -3.90 -11.02
CA ASN A 35 -10.35 -3.45 -11.66
C ASN A 35 -11.42 -4.55 -11.74
N ALA A 36 -11.03 -5.81 -11.94
CA ALA A 36 -11.97 -6.93 -11.95
C ALA A 36 -12.67 -7.11 -10.59
N VAL A 37 -11.92 -7.00 -9.50
CA VAL A 37 -12.44 -7.18 -8.13
C VAL A 37 -13.14 -5.93 -7.63
N TYR A 38 -12.51 -4.76 -7.75
CA TYR A 38 -13.00 -3.50 -7.19
C TYR A 38 -14.35 -3.08 -7.78
N ASN A 39 -14.51 -3.17 -9.11
CA ASN A 39 -15.74 -2.74 -9.77
C ASN A 39 -16.95 -3.62 -9.42
N THR A 40 -16.70 -4.88 -9.06
CA THR A 40 -17.77 -5.85 -8.81
C THR A 40 -18.08 -5.98 -7.32
N HIS A 41 -17.09 -5.81 -6.44
CA HIS A 41 -17.19 -6.21 -5.03
C HIS A 41 -16.60 -5.20 -4.02
N ARG A 42 -16.34 -3.94 -4.40
CA ARG A 42 -15.68 -2.93 -3.52
C ARG A 42 -16.21 -2.83 -2.09
N ASP A 43 -17.51 -2.90 -1.87
CA ASP A 43 -18.09 -2.78 -0.53
C ASP A 43 -17.83 -4.03 0.32
N VAL A 44 -17.93 -5.21 -0.29
CA VAL A 44 -17.66 -6.50 0.34
C VAL A 44 -16.18 -6.64 0.65
N VAL A 45 -15.32 -6.37 -0.33
CA VAL A 45 -13.86 -6.50 -0.22
C VAL A 45 -13.31 -5.61 0.88
N GLY A 46 -13.74 -4.34 0.96
CA GLY A 46 -13.23 -3.43 1.98
C GLY A 46 -13.57 -3.87 3.40
N LYS A 47 -14.82 -4.29 3.62
CA LYS A 47 -15.25 -4.81 4.93
C LYS A 47 -14.55 -6.12 5.27
N ALA A 48 -14.43 -7.03 4.31
CA ALA A 48 -13.77 -8.31 4.49
C ALA A 48 -12.29 -8.12 4.86
N ALA A 49 -11.59 -7.23 4.15
CA ALA A 49 -10.18 -6.95 4.38
C ALA A 49 -9.93 -6.47 5.81
N PHE A 50 -10.65 -5.45 6.28
CA PHE A 50 -10.46 -4.95 7.64
C PHE A 50 -10.88 -5.94 8.73
N ARG A 51 -11.93 -6.74 8.50
CA ARG A 51 -12.34 -7.78 9.45
C ARG A 51 -11.28 -8.88 9.58
N SER A 52 -10.70 -9.30 8.47
CA SER A 52 -9.62 -10.29 8.46
C SER A 52 -8.34 -9.70 9.06
N LEU A 53 -7.99 -8.44 8.77
CA LEU A 53 -6.89 -7.74 9.42
C LEU A 53 -7.07 -7.70 10.94
N PHE A 54 -8.25 -7.36 11.46
CA PHE A 54 -8.49 -7.33 12.90
C PHE A 54 -8.50 -8.72 13.56
N LYS A 55 -8.61 -9.81 12.78
CA LYS A 55 -8.43 -11.17 13.28
C LYS A 55 -6.95 -11.55 13.29
N LEU A 56 -6.22 -11.23 12.23
CA LEU A 56 -4.80 -11.51 12.05
C LEU A 56 -3.92 -10.66 12.99
N ALA A 57 -4.30 -9.41 13.18
CA ALA A 57 -3.60 -8.41 13.99
C ALA A 57 -4.59 -7.62 14.86
N PRO A 58 -5.09 -8.20 15.96
CA PRO A 58 -6.13 -7.58 16.78
C PRO A 58 -5.79 -6.18 17.29
N ASP A 59 -4.53 -5.92 17.61
CA ASP A 59 -4.05 -4.62 18.10
C ASP A 59 -4.24 -3.48 17.09
N SER A 60 -4.25 -3.80 15.78
CA SER A 60 -4.46 -2.81 14.72
C SER A 60 -5.83 -2.14 14.81
N ARG A 61 -6.84 -2.80 15.43
CA ARG A 61 -8.19 -2.26 15.58
C ARG A 61 -8.20 -0.91 16.30
N ALA A 62 -7.34 -0.73 17.30
CA ALA A 62 -7.29 0.50 18.09
C ALA A 62 -6.97 1.76 17.26
N LEU A 63 -6.23 1.58 16.15
CA LEU A 63 -5.88 2.65 15.20
C LEU A 63 -7.12 3.25 14.52
N PHE A 64 -8.22 2.49 14.47
CA PHE A 64 -9.45 2.85 13.77
C PHE A 64 -10.60 3.23 14.69
N SER A 65 -10.34 3.42 15.99
CA SER A 65 -11.35 3.80 17.00
C SER A 65 -12.15 5.05 16.62
N LYS A 66 -11.51 6.04 15.99
CA LYS A 66 -12.17 7.25 15.47
C LYS A 66 -13.23 6.97 14.41
N PHE A 67 -13.27 5.76 13.84
CA PHE A 67 -14.21 5.32 12.81
C PHE A 67 -15.18 4.24 13.31
N ASP A 68 -15.31 4.06 14.63
CA ASP A 68 -16.21 3.11 15.28
C ASP A 68 -15.88 1.64 14.91
N SER A 69 -14.58 1.30 14.91
CA SER A 69 -14.03 -0.01 14.53
C SER A 69 -14.48 -1.20 15.40
N ASP A 70 -15.10 -0.94 16.55
CA ASP A 70 -15.70 -2.00 17.38
C ASP A 70 -16.95 -2.59 16.71
N ASP A 71 -17.72 -1.75 16.02
CA ASP A 71 -18.79 -2.17 15.13
C ASP A 71 -18.37 -2.01 13.67
N THR A 72 -17.81 -3.08 13.10
CA THR A 72 -17.43 -3.12 11.68
C THR A 72 -18.63 -3.06 10.71
N ASN A 73 -19.87 -3.09 11.19
CA ASN A 73 -21.07 -2.83 10.39
C ASN A 73 -21.53 -1.37 10.46
N SER A 74 -20.94 -0.53 11.32
CA SER A 74 -21.33 0.86 11.45
C SER A 74 -21.15 1.61 10.12
N PRO A 75 -22.07 2.53 9.75
CA PRO A 75 -21.94 3.32 8.52
C PRO A 75 -20.62 4.09 8.44
N LYS A 76 -20.12 4.54 9.58
CA LYS A 76 -18.86 5.29 9.71
C LYS A 76 -17.64 4.42 9.38
N PHE A 77 -17.61 3.18 9.90
CA PHE A 77 -16.52 2.26 9.60
C PHE A 77 -16.58 1.80 8.14
N GLN A 78 -17.76 1.50 7.61
CA GLN A 78 -17.93 1.13 6.21
C GLN A 78 -17.48 2.25 5.26
N ALA A 79 -17.81 3.50 5.58
CA ALA A 79 -17.32 4.65 4.83
C ALA A 79 -15.79 4.77 4.90
N HIS A 80 -15.17 4.44 6.03
CA HIS A 80 -13.71 4.39 6.14
C HIS A 80 -13.10 3.30 5.24
N CYS A 81 -13.62 2.06 5.28
CA CYS A 81 -13.16 0.99 4.40
C CYS A 81 -13.25 1.38 2.91
N ALA A 82 -14.33 2.04 2.51
CA ALA A 82 -14.50 2.53 1.14
C ALA A 82 -13.46 3.61 0.76
N ARG A 83 -13.10 4.50 1.69
CA ARG A 83 -12.04 5.50 1.46
C ARG A 83 -10.67 4.84 1.32
N VAL A 84 -10.37 3.82 2.12
CA VAL A 84 -9.08 3.10 2.05
C VAL A 84 -8.96 2.35 0.72
N LEU A 85 -9.98 1.56 0.35
CA LEU A 85 -9.92 0.86 -0.95
C LEU A 85 -9.92 1.82 -2.13
N GLY A 86 -10.68 2.91 -2.08
CA GLY A 86 -10.61 3.95 -3.11
C GLY A 86 -9.22 4.58 -3.20
N GLY A 87 -8.59 4.86 -2.06
CA GLY A 87 -7.22 5.38 -2.00
C GLY A 87 -6.19 4.41 -2.60
N LEU A 88 -6.27 3.13 -2.26
CA LEU A 88 -5.43 2.08 -2.85
C LEU A 88 -5.67 1.97 -4.36
N GLY A 89 -6.93 2.01 -4.80
CA GLY A 89 -7.27 1.99 -6.22
C GLY A 89 -6.72 3.19 -6.99
N ASN A 90 -6.67 4.37 -6.37
CA ASN A 90 -6.01 5.53 -6.97
C ASN A 90 -4.50 5.25 -7.14
N VAL A 91 -3.80 4.80 -6.10
CA VAL A 91 -2.37 4.46 -6.18
C VAL A 91 -2.09 3.44 -7.29
N ILE A 92 -2.91 2.39 -7.39
CA ILE A 92 -2.80 1.36 -8.43
C ILE A 92 -3.02 1.95 -9.82
N SER A 93 -3.96 2.90 -9.97
CA SER A 93 -4.23 3.55 -11.26
C SER A 93 -3.03 4.35 -11.76
N GLU A 94 -2.24 4.91 -10.85
CA GLU A 94 -1.05 5.71 -11.19
C GLU A 94 0.21 4.88 -11.44
N LEU A 95 0.18 3.54 -11.35
CA LEU A 95 1.37 2.70 -11.60
C LEU A 95 2.02 2.92 -12.98
N GLY A 96 1.27 3.41 -13.97
CA GLY A 96 1.78 3.75 -15.30
C GLY A 96 2.49 5.12 -15.40
N ASP A 97 2.38 5.98 -14.38
CA ASP A 97 2.99 7.31 -14.33
C ASP A 97 3.84 7.45 -13.07
N ALA A 98 5.15 7.27 -13.22
CA ALA A 98 6.08 7.25 -12.11
C ALA A 98 6.12 8.57 -11.31
N GLU A 99 5.91 9.71 -11.97
CA GLU A 99 5.92 11.02 -11.31
C GLU A 99 4.69 11.19 -10.42
N VAL A 100 3.50 10.89 -10.97
CA VAL A 100 2.24 10.97 -10.23
C VAL A 100 2.22 9.95 -9.10
N TYR A 101 2.64 8.71 -9.36
CA TYR A 101 2.75 7.64 -8.37
C TYR A 101 3.63 8.05 -7.18
N THR A 102 4.85 8.54 -7.45
CA THR A 102 5.80 8.95 -6.41
C THR A 102 5.24 10.11 -5.58
N SER A 103 4.63 11.10 -6.24
CA SER A 103 3.99 12.24 -5.56
C SER A 103 2.86 11.78 -4.63
N GLN A 104 2.02 10.85 -5.11
CA GLN A 104 0.91 10.31 -4.33
C GLN A 104 1.39 9.50 -3.12
N LEU A 105 2.40 8.65 -3.30
CA LEU A 105 3.01 7.91 -2.18
C LEU A 105 3.63 8.85 -1.14
N GLY A 106 4.30 9.92 -1.58
CA GLY A 106 4.83 10.94 -0.66
C GLY A 106 3.75 11.58 0.19
N HIS A 107 2.59 11.90 -0.41
CA HIS A 107 1.44 12.43 0.33
C HIS A 107 0.89 11.41 1.34
N LEU A 108 0.76 10.14 0.94
CA LEU A 108 0.29 9.07 1.81
C LEU A 108 1.27 8.78 2.95
N ALA A 109 2.57 8.80 2.69
CA ALA A 109 3.61 8.62 3.71
C ALA A 109 3.53 9.70 4.77
N ALA A 110 3.37 10.97 4.37
CA ALA A 110 3.19 12.08 5.28
C ALA A 110 1.91 11.96 6.12
N PHE A 111 0.83 11.39 5.57
CA PHE A 111 -0.38 11.15 6.35
C PHE A 111 -0.18 10.02 7.38
N HIS A 112 0.36 8.87 6.94
CA HIS A 112 0.51 7.70 7.80
C HIS A 112 1.56 7.89 8.90
N SER A 113 2.60 8.70 8.67
CA SER A 113 3.60 9.05 9.71
C SER A 113 3.00 9.82 10.89
N ASN A 114 1.86 10.49 10.69
CA ASN A 114 1.15 11.20 11.74
C ASN A 114 0.20 10.31 12.57
N ILE A 115 0.15 9.00 12.30
CA ILE A 115 -0.72 8.05 13.02
C ILE A 115 0.12 7.36 14.11
N PRO A 116 -0.12 7.65 15.40
CA PRO A 116 0.65 7.04 16.48
C PRO A 116 0.45 5.53 16.52
N ASN A 117 1.54 4.79 16.76
CA ASN A 117 1.57 3.32 16.86
C ASN A 117 1.19 2.57 15.57
N LEU A 118 1.09 3.26 14.43
CA LEU A 118 0.99 2.59 13.14
C LEU A 118 2.36 1.98 12.79
N LYS A 119 2.36 0.70 12.44
CA LYS A 119 3.58 -0.07 12.17
C LYS A 119 3.56 -0.62 10.76
N TYR A 120 4.75 -0.85 10.20
CA TYR A 120 4.93 -1.44 8.88
C TYR A 120 4.25 -2.82 8.77
N GLU A 121 4.31 -3.63 9.83
CA GLU A 121 3.77 -4.99 9.85
C GLU A 121 2.26 -5.03 9.62
N TYR A 122 1.52 -3.97 10.00
CA TYR A 122 0.07 -3.89 9.73
C TYR A 122 -0.24 -3.72 8.23
N PHE A 123 0.67 -3.11 7.46
CA PHE A 123 0.55 -3.03 6.01
C PHE A 123 0.85 -4.38 5.36
N GLU A 124 1.89 -5.09 5.80
CA GLU A 124 2.19 -6.43 5.31
C GLU A 124 1.03 -7.41 5.58
N GLN A 125 0.45 -7.35 6.79
CA GLN A 125 -0.70 -8.17 7.17
C GLN A 125 -1.96 -7.82 6.37
N LEU A 126 -2.17 -6.54 6.03
CA LEU A 126 -3.23 -6.16 5.11
C LEU A 126 -2.97 -6.73 3.70
N GLY A 127 -1.72 -6.76 3.26
CA GLY A 127 -1.30 -7.41 2.01
C GLY A 127 -1.68 -8.88 1.96
N GLN A 128 -1.32 -9.64 3.01
CA GLN A 128 -1.69 -11.06 3.15
C GLN A 128 -3.20 -11.26 3.04
N VAL A 129 -3.97 -10.42 3.71
CA VAL A 129 -5.44 -10.48 3.66
C VAL A 129 -5.98 -10.15 2.26
N LEU A 130 -5.41 -9.16 1.57
CA LEU A 130 -5.82 -8.81 0.21
C LEU A 130 -5.48 -9.93 -0.78
N GLU A 131 -4.31 -10.54 -0.65
CA GLU A 131 -3.89 -11.71 -1.43
C GLU A 131 -4.88 -12.88 -1.26
N GLU A 132 -5.26 -13.22 -0.03
CA GLU A 132 -6.26 -14.27 0.25
C GLU A 132 -7.61 -13.95 -0.42
N ILE A 133 -8.07 -12.70 -0.36
CA ILE A 133 -9.34 -12.29 -0.95
C ILE A 133 -9.27 -12.34 -2.48
N PHE A 134 -8.17 -11.87 -3.07
CA PHE A 134 -8.04 -11.69 -4.51
C PHE A 134 -7.75 -13.01 -5.21
N SER A 135 -6.90 -13.86 -4.63
CA SER A 135 -6.62 -15.20 -5.15
C SER A 135 -7.85 -16.12 -5.12
N ALA A 136 -8.78 -15.89 -4.18
CA ALA A 136 -10.07 -16.58 -4.17
C ALA A 136 -11.08 -16.01 -5.19
N ALA A 137 -10.91 -14.76 -5.63
CA ALA A 137 -11.87 -14.06 -6.49
C ALA A 137 -11.46 -14.02 -7.97
N ILE A 138 -10.20 -14.33 -8.30
CA ILE A 138 -9.63 -14.20 -9.64
C ILE A 138 -9.02 -15.55 -10.06
N ASP A 139 -9.54 -16.15 -11.14
CA ASP A 139 -9.11 -17.47 -11.62
C ASP A 139 -7.61 -17.52 -12.00
N ASP A 140 -7.07 -16.45 -12.62
CA ASP A 140 -5.66 -16.33 -13.03
C ASP A 140 -4.92 -15.30 -12.17
N TYR A 141 -5.09 -15.36 -10.84
CA TYR A 141 -4.43 -14.42 -9.92
C TYR A 141 -2.90 -14.50 -10.04
N ASP A 142 -2.25 -13.34 -10.21
CA ASP A 142 -0.80 -13.27 -10.41
C ASP A 142 -0.09 -12.89 -9.11
N ASN A 143 0.29 -13.90 -8.34
CA ASN A 143 0.93 -13.71 -7.04
C ASN A 143 2.25 -12.92 -7.15
N GLU A 144 3.03 -13.12 -8.21
CA GLU A 144 4.33 -12.44 -8.35
C GLU A 144 4.12 -10.95 -8.63
N ALA A 145 3.23 -10.62 -9.58
CA ALA A 145 2.93 -9.23 -9.90
C ALA A 145 2.36 -8.47 -8.69
N TRP A 146 1.46 -9.09 -7.94
CA TRP A 146 0.90 -8.48 -6.73
C TRP A 146 1.92 -8.34 -5.61
N ALA A 147 2.74 -9.36 -5.33
CA ALA A 147 3.76 -9.27 -4.29
C ALA A 147 4.77 -8.15 -4.58
N ASP A 148 5.22 -8.05 -5.84
CA ASP A 148 6.13 -7.01 -6.32
C ASP A 148 5.51 -5.61 -6.17
N CYS A 149 4.37 -5.36 -6.79
CA CYS A 149 3.75 -4.04 -6.73
C CYS A 149 3.26 -3.65 -5.33
N TYR A 150 2.70 -4.58 -4.56
CA TYR A 150 2.23 -4.28 -3.22
C TYR A 150 3.39 -3.93 -2.30
N THR A 151 4.53 -4.61 -2.42
CA THR A 151 5.76 -4.29 -1.69
C THR A 151 6.21 -2.86 -1.98
N ASP A 152 6.27 -2.47 -3.26
CA ASP A 152 6.63 -1.10 -3.65
C ASP A 152 5.66 -0.06 -3.08
N ILE A 153 4.36 -0.33 -3.12
CA ILE A 153 3.33 0.56 -2.57
C ILE A 153 3.52 0.75 -1.06
N ILE A 154 3.66 -0.34 -0.30
CA ILE A 154 3.76 -0.23 1.17
C ILE A 154 5.09 0.36 1.59
N GLN A 155 6.20 0.09 0.89
CA GLN A 155 7.48 0.76 1.14
C GLN A 155 7.34 2.27 0.96
N GLY A 156 6.69 2.71 -0.12
CA GLY A 156 6.39 4.11 -0.35
C GLY A 156 5.51 4.73 0.72
N MET A 157 4.40 4.09 1.07
CA MET A 157 3.45 4.58 2.09
C MET A 157 4.03 4.61 3.50
N THR A 158 5.08 3.82 3.77
CA THR A 158 5.67 3.69 5.11
C THR A 158 7.05 4.31 5.24
N ALA A 159 7.58 4.90 4.17
CA ALA A 159 8.92 5.51 4.13
C ALA A 159 9.19 6.58 5.20
N GLN A 160 8.13 7.11 5.84
CA GLN A 160 8.21 8.13 6.89
C GLN A 160 7.68 7.66 8.25
N LEU A 161 7.34 6.37 8.42
CA LEU A 161 7.00 5.84 9.74
C LEU A 161 8.21 5.92 10.67
N GLN A 162 7.96 6.20 11.95
CA GLN A 162 8.98 6.34 13.00
C GLN A 162 9.21 5.03 13.74
#